data_AF-A0A499VD65-F1
#
_entry.id   AF-A0A499VD65-F1
#
_cell.length_a   1.000
_cell.length_b   1.000
_cell.length_c   1.000
_cell.angle_alpha   90.00
_cell.angle_beta   90.00
_cell.angle_gamma   90.00
#
_symmetry.space_group_name_H-M   'P 1'
#
loop_
_entity.id
_entity.type
_entity.pdbx_description
1 polymer ?
#
loop_
_entity_poly.entity_id
_entity_poly.type
_entity_poly.pdbx_seq_one_letter_code
_entity_poly.pdbx_strand_id
1 'polypeptide(L)'
;MTTDEAVADPKTPPPPGLRERKKQRTRNALVRSALELFTRQGYEHTTVDEIAEAVEVSQRTFFRYFANKEEVAFASQESAECHFFAALCGRPADEAPLAALRGAVLDAWGTIGDAIEQMVPPELHMRMYRVIESTPSLLAVHLRRTAEMEERLASEIARREGLDIDADPRPRLVVAMFSGVIRVSGKLWGEGEEDSMVTLRDLTAFHLDYVGPTLAERWDK
;
A
#
# COMPACT_ATOMS: atom_id res chain seq x y z
N MET A 1 -13.22 24.19 47.54
CA MET A 1 -11.86 23.67 47.27
C MET A 1 -12.01 22.18 47.06
N THR A 2 -11.80 21.59 45.90
CA THR A 2 -11.21 22.08 44.64
C THR A 2 -11.73 21.13 43.56
N THR A 3 -12.29 21.67 42.49
CA THR A 3 -12.70 20.93 41.30
C THR A 3 -11.44 20.51 40.55
N ASP A 4 -11.28 19.22 40.30
CA ASP A 4 -10.17 18.63 39.57
C ASP A 4 -10.38 18.88 38.07
N GLU A 5 -9.70 19.89 37.55
CA GLU A 5 -9.71 20.28 36.15
C GLU A 5 -8.73 19.37 35.40
N ALA A 6 -9.27 18.33 34.77
CA ALA A 6 -8.51 17.44 33.90
C ALA A 6 -7.90 18.25 32.74
N VAL A 7 -6.60 18.47 32.82
CA VAL A 7 -5.78 19.09 31.78
C VAL A 7 -5.81 18.20 30.55
N ALA A 8 -6.46 18.66 29.48
CA ALA A 8 -6.47 18.02 28.18
C ALA A 8 -5.09 18.17 27.51
N ASP A 9 -4.52 17.04 27.09
CA ASP A 9 -3.26 16.91 26.37
C ASP A 9 -3.36 17.56 24.96
N PRO A 10 -2.53 18.56 24.60
CA PRO A 10 -2.76 19.42 23.43
C PRO A 10 -2.33 18.83 22.08
N LYS A 11 -2.26 17.50 21.92
CA LYS A 11 -1.69 16.86 20.71
C LYS A 11 -2.63 15.99 19.88
N THR A 12 -3.94 16.02 20.14
CA THR A 12 -4.91 15.32 19.28
C THR A 12 -5.62 16.33 18.37
N PRO A 13 -5.43 16.28 17.04
CA PRO A 13 -6.17 17.14 16.13
C PRO A 13 -7.68 16.91 16.31
N PRO A 14 -8.51 17.98 16.24
CA PRO A 14 -9.95 17.85 16.44
C PRO A 14 -10.55 16.87 15.42
N PRO A 15 -11.56 16.09 15.81
CA PRO A 15 -12.17 15.10 14.94
C PRO A 15 -12.69 15.77 13.65
N PRO A 16 -12.53 15.11 12.48
CA PRO A 16 -12.89 15.70 11.20
C PRO A 16 -14.36 16.13 11.17
N GLY A 17 -14.60 17.36 10.73
CA GLY A 17 -15.96 17.90 10.63
C GLY A 17 -16.87 17.04 9.74
N LEU A 18 -18.19 17.16 9.93
CA LEU A 18 -19.20 16.37 9.20
C LEU A 18 -19.02 16.39 7.67
N ARG A 19 -18.50 17.50 7.12
CA ARG A 19 -18.20 17.65 5.69
C ARG A 19 -17.05 16.75 5.25
N GLU A 20 -15.95 16.69 5.99
CA GLU A 20 -14.80 15.84 5.66
C GLU A 20 -15.15 14.36 5.80
N ARG A 21 -15.93 13.99 6.83
CA ARG A 21 -16.43 12.61 6.96
C ARG A 21 -17.33 12.20 5.80
N LYS A 22 -18.23 13.07 5.33
CA LYS A 22 -19.07 12.80 4.15
C LYS A 22 -18.21 12.67 2.89
N LYS A 23 -17.23 13.56 2.72
CA LYS A 23 -16.28 13.54 1.59
C LYS A 23 -15.51 12.21 1.53
N GLN A 24 -14.95 11.76 2.65
CA GLN A 24 -14.21 10.51 2.73
C GLN A 24 -15.10 9.28 2.46
N ARG A 25 -16.32 9.27 3.00
CA ARG A 25 -17.29 8.19 2.75
C ARG A 25 -17.62 8.05 1.26
N THR A 26 -17.88 9.16 0.58
CA THR A 26 -18.13 9.13 -0.87
C THR A 26 -16.91 8.65 -1.64
N ARG A 27 -15.70 9.10 -1.27
CA ARG A 27 -14.45 8.62 -1.89
C ARG A 27 -14.30 7.11 -1.71
N ASN A 28 -14.47 6.59 -0.50
CA ASN A 28 -14.34 5.15 -0.22
C ASN A 28 -15.41 4.32 -0.95
N ALA A 29 -16.64 4.81 -1.05
CA ALA A 29 -17.70 4.15 -1.81
C ALA A 29 -17.33 4.04 -3.30
N LEU A 30 -16.84 5.14 -3.91
CA LEU A 30 -16.38 5.14 -5.29
C LEU A 30 -15.23 4.16 -5.52
N VAL A 31 -14.24 4.12 -4.63
CA VAL A 31 -13.11 3.17 -4.71
C VAL A 31 -13.61 1.74 -4.65
N ARG A 32 -14.47 1.42 -3.68
CA ARG A 32 -15.01 0.07 -3.50
C ARG A 32 -15.80 -0.40 -4.73
N SER A 33 -16.75 0.39 -5.20
CA SER A 33 -17.57 0.04 -6.36
C SER A 33 -16.75 -0.05 -7.65
N ALA A 34 -15.75 0.82 -7.83
CA ALA A 34 -14.84 0.73 -8.97
C ALA A 34 -14.07 -0.58 -8.97
N LEU A 35 -13.46 -0.95 -7.84
CA LEU A 35 -12.68 -2.18 -7.69
C LEU A 35 -13.56 -3.44 -7.86
N GLU A 36 -14.79 -3.44 -7.33
CA GLU A 36 -15.76 -4.52 -7.53
C GLU A 36 -16.12 -4.67 -9.01
N LEU A 37 -16.32 -3.57 -9.74
CA LEU A 37 -16.59 -3.61 -11.18
C LEU A 37 -15.38 -4.09 -11.97
N PHE A 38 -14.18 -3.55 -11.72
CA PHE A 38 -12.95 -3.95 -12.40
C PHE A 38 -12.65 -5.44 -12.22
N THR A 39 -12.84 -5.96 -11.01
CA THR A 39 -12.59 -7.39 -10.71
C THR A 39 -13.68 -8.31 -11.25
N ARG A 40 -14.90 -7.82 -11.49
CA ARG A 40 -16.04 -8.62 -11.98
C ARG A 40 -16.16 -8.65 -13.50
N GLN A 41 -15.97 -7.53 -14.19
CA GLN A 41 -16.17 -7.41 -15.64
C GLN A 41 -14.91 -6.96 -16.40
N GLY A 42 -13.81 -6.70 -15.70
CA GLY A 42 -12.53 -6.28 -16.27
C GLY A 42 -12.39 -4.76 -16.35
N TYR A 43 -11.16 -4.27 -16.16
CA TYR A 43 -10.85 -2.83 -16.15
C TYR A 43 -11.28 -2.12 -17.44
N GLU A 44 -10.99 -2.70 -18.61
CA GLU A 44 -11.28 -2.07 -19.90
C GLU A 44 -12.78 -1.95 -20.19
N HIS A 45 -13.59 -2.88 -19.69
CA HIS A 45 -15.05 -2.90 -19.89
C HIS A 45 -15.83 -2.10 -18.84
N THR A 46 -15.16 -1.54 -17.83
CA THR A 46 -15.81 -0.67 -16.85
C THR A 46 -15.65 0.80 -17.25
N THR A 47 -16.74 1.53 -17.18
CA THR A 47 -16.83 2.96 -17.47
C THR A 47 -16.95 3.78 -16.18
N VAL A 48 -16.59 5.07 -16.24
CA VAL A 48 -16.79 6.00 -15.11
C VAL A 48 -18.28 6.15 -14.77
N ASP A 49 -19.14 6.00 -15.77
CA ASP A 49 -20.60 6.14 -15.66
C ASP A 49 -21.18 5.02 -14.79
N GLU A 50 -20.81 3.77 -15.09
CA GLU A 50 -21.22 2.61 -14.29
C GLU A 50 -20.75 2.72 -12.84
N ILE A 51 -19.52 3.20 -12.62
CA ILE A 51 -18.98 3.42 -11.26
C ILE A 51 -19.78 4.48 -10.52
N ALA A 52 -20.08 5.60 -11.18
CA ALA A 52 -20.82 6.71 -10.59
C ALA A 52 -22.27 6.32 -10.30
N GLU A 53 -22.92 5.61 -11.21
CA GLU A 53 -24.27 5.06 -11.06
C GLU A 53 -24.35 4.08 -9.89
N ALA A 54 -23.37 3.19 -9.74
CA ALA A 54 -23.32 2.20 -8.66
C ALA A 54 -23.30 2.80 -7.25
N VAL A 55 -22.92 4.07 -7.10
CA VAL A 55 -22.93 4.79 -5.81
C VAL A 55 -23.88 5.99 -5.80
N GLU A 56 -24.80 6.07 -6.78
CA GLU A 56 -25.82 7.12 -6.92
C GLU A 56 -25.24 8.54 -6.97
N VAL A 57 -24.12 8.73 -7.69
CA VAL A 57 -23.54 10.06 -7.93
C VAL A 57 -23.39 10.36 -9.42
N SER A 58 -23.21 11.64 -9.76
CA SER A 58 -22.91 12.03 -11.14
C SER A 58 -21.44 11.80 -11.50
N GLN A 59 -21.13 11.65 -12.80
CA GLN A 59 -19.74 11.67 -13.30
C GLN A 59 -18.97 12.91 -12.80
N ARG A 60 -19.62 14.08 -12.76
CA ARG A 60 -19.02 15.31 -12.21
C ARG A 60 -18.56 15.13 -10.75
N THR A 61 -19.30 14.35 -9.96
CA THR A 61 -18.88 14.00 -8.60
C THR A 61 -17.73 13.02 -8.61
N PHE A 62 -17.71 12.01 -9.48
CA PHE A 62 -16.54 11.14 -9.66
C PHE A 62 -15.27 11.97 -9.96
N PHE A 63 -15.35 12.85 -10.97
CA PHE A 63 -14.21 13.68 -11.40
C PHE A 63 -13.75 14.73 -10.37
N ARG A 64 -14.55 14.97 -9.32
CA ARG A 64 -14.14 15.78 -8.17
C ARG A 64 -13.17 15.02 -7.25
N TYR A 65 -13.20 13.69 -7.28
CA TYR A 65 -12.35 12.83 -6.44
C TYR A 65 -11.20 12.18 -7.19
N PHE A 66 -11.40 11.83 -8.46
CA PHE A 66 -10.43 11.13 -9.30
C PHE A 66 -10.38 11.76 -10.68
N ALA A 67 -9.19 12.09 -11.17
CA ALA A 67 -8.98 12.68 -12.48
C ALA A 67 -9.37 11.72 -13.62
N ASN A 68 -9.22 10.41 -13.40
CA ASN A 68 -9.54 9.39 -14.40
C ASN A 68 -9.82 8.01 -13.77
N LYS A 69 -10.16 7.03 -14.62
CA LYS A 69 -10.43 5.64 -14.24
C LYS A 69 -9.20 4.92 -13.68
N GLU A 70 -8.01 5.27 -14.17
CA GLU A 70 -6.73 4.70 -13.68
C GLU A 70 -6.47 5.12 -12.23
N GLU A 71 -6.73 6.38 -11.86
CA GLU A 71 -6.49 6.86 -10.50
C GLU A 71 -7.31 6.09 -9.46
N VAL A 72 -8.59 5.84 -9.73
CA VAL A 72 -9.44 5.04 -8.81
C VAL A 72 -9.00 3.57 -8.75
N ALA A 73 -8.46 3.02 -9.85
CA ALA A 73 -7.97 1.64 -9.90
C ALA A 73 -6.79 1.40 -8.95
N PHE A 74 -5.98 2.42 -8.70
CA PHE A 74 -4.80 2.35 -7.84
C PHE A 74 -5.00 2.94 -6.45
N ALA A 75 -6.17 3.53 -6.15
CA ALA A 75 -6.42 4.22 -4.88
C ALA A 75 -6.20 3.34 -3.64
N SER A 76 -6.46 2.02 -3.75
CA SER A 76 -6.18 1.07 -2.66
C SER A 76 -4.71 0.74 -2.50
N GLN A 77 -3.96 0.58 -3.60
CA GLN A 77 -2.50 0.42 -3.58
C GLN A 77 -1.81 1.67 -3.01
N GLU A 78 -2.18 2.86 -3.49
CA GLU A 78 -1.62 4.12 -3.00
C GLU A 78 -1.83 4.29 -1.48
N SER A 79 -3.00 3.89 -0.97
CA SER A 79 -3.28 3.94 0.47
C SER A 79 -2.42 2.96 1.27
N ALA A 80 -2.19 1.74 0.76
CA ALA A 80 -1.32 0.75 1.37
C ALA A 80 0.15 1.21 1.36
N GLU A 81 0.59 1.74 0.23
CA GLU A 81 1.91 2.35 0.02
C GLU A 81 2.17 3.52 0.98
N CYS A 82 1.19 4.41 1.15
CA CYS A 82 1.27 5.50 2.12
C CYS A 82 1.38 4.99 3.56
N HIS A 83 0.61 3.96 3.91
CA HIS A 83 0.69 3.33 5.24
C HIS A 83 2.06 2.70 5.49
N PHE A 84 2.57 1.95 4.52
CA PHE A 84 3.89 1.33 4.59
C PHE A 84 5.00 2.38 4.75
N PHE A 85 4.98 3.43 3.93
CA PHE A 85 5.96 4.51 4.04
C PHE A 85 5.90 5.23 5.39
N ALA A 86 4.69 5.52 5.88
CA ALA A 86 4.51 6.12 7.21
C ALA A 86 5.02 5.20 8.34
N ALA A 87 4.76 3.89 8.24
CA ALA A 87 5.28 2.91 9.18
C ALA A 87 6.82 2.89 9.16
N LEU A 88 7.45 2.98 7.98
CA LEU A 88 8.91 3.05 7.85
C LEU A 88 9.48 4.29 8.53
N CYS A 89 8.89 5.46 8.29
CA CYS A 89 9.31 6.72 8.94
C CYS A 89 9.15 6.68 10.47
N GLY A 90 8.18 5.89 10.98
CA GLY A 90 7.92 5.72 12.40
C GLY A 90 8.80 4.70 13.11
N ARG A 91 9.64 3.94 12.40
CA ARG A 91 10.53 2.94 13.00
C ARG A 91 11.63 3.59 13.84
N PRO A 92 12.13 2.92 14.91
CA PRO A 92 13.30 3.36 15.67
C PRO A 92 14.52 3.62 14.76
N ALA A 93 15.26 4.69 15.05
CA ALA A 93 16.36 5.15 14.20
C ALA A 93 17.60 4.23 14.26
N ASP A 94 17.72 3.42 15.30
CA ASP A 94 18.82 2.47 15.54
C ASP A 94 18.62 1.11 14.84
N GLU A 95 17.48 0.90 14.20
CA GLU A 95 17.23 -0.31 13.43
C GLU A 95 17.98 -0.30 12.10
N ALA A 96 18.66 -1.41 11.81
CA ALA A 96 19.28 -1.64 10.52
C ALA A 96 18.25 -1.56 9.37
N PRO A 97 18.65 -1.09 8.17
CA PRO A 97 17.73 -0.80 7.06
C PRO A 97 16.76 -1.93 6.70
N LEU A 98 17.25 -3.16 6.58
CA LEU A 98 16.40 -4.31 6.24
C LEU A 98 15.43 -4.66 7.37
N ALA A 99 15.86 -4.55 8.62
CA ALA A 99 15.01 -4.78 9.79
C ALA A 99 13.88 -3.73 9.86
N ALA A 100 14.20 -2.48 9.53
CA ALA A 100 13.23 -1.40 9.46
C ALA A 100 12.20 -1.60 8.34
N LEU A 101 12.64 -1.97 7.14
CA LEU A 101 11.75 -2.29 6.01
C LEU A 101 10.85 -3.50 6.33
N ARG A 102 11.41 -4.56 6.93
CA ARG A 102 10.67 -5.73 7.39
C ARG A 102 9.63 -5.37 8.44
N GLY A 103 10.01 -4.61 9.46
CA GLY A 103 9.09 -4.14 10.50
C GLY A 103 7.95 -3.32 9.89
N ALA A 104 8.28 -2.35 9.04
CA ALA A 104 7.31 -1.48 8.40
C ALA A 104 6.30 -2.24 7.52
N VAL A 105 6.73 -3.24 6.74
CA VAL A 105 5.79 -3.99 5.88
C VAL A 105 4.88 -4.92 6.67
N LEU A 106 5.40 -5.53 7.75
CA LEU A 106 4.60 -6.37 8.64
C LEU A 106 3.60 -5.54 9.45
N ASP A 107 4.00 -4.36 9.92
CA ASP A 107 3.12 -3.41 10.59
C ASP A 107 2.07 -2.89 9.61
N ALA A 108 2.46 -2.59 8.35
CA ALA A 108 1.52 -2.22 7.31
C ALA A 108 0.48 -3.32 7.10
N TRP A 109 0.85 -4.60 6.99
CA TRP A 109 -0.14 -5.66 6.86
C TRP A 109 -1.00 -5.90 8.11
N GLY A 110 -0.43 -5.73 9.30
CA GLY A 110 -1.17 -5.83 10.56
C GLY A 110 -2.20 -4.70 10.73
N THR A 111 -1.87 -3.49 10.26
CA THR A 111 -2.73 -2.30 10.37
C THR A 111 -3.60 -2.05 9.13
N ILE A 112 -3.28 -2.68 7.99
CA ILE A 112 -4.11 -2.71 6.78
C ILE A 112 -5.46 -3.35 7.07
N GLY A 113 -5.52 -4.35 7.97
CA GLY A 113 -6.78 -4.86 8.50
C GLY A 113 -7.65 -3.72 9.04
N ASP A 114 -7.12 -2.87 9.92
CA ASP A 114 -7.90 -1.82 10.57
C ASP A 114 -8.14 -0.56 9.71
N ALA A 115 -7.22 -0.22 8.81
CA ALA A 115 -7.24 1.00 8.00
C ALA A 115 -7.81 0.81 6.58
N ILE A 116 -7.51 -0.31 5.93
CA ILE A 116 -8.01 -0.63 4.58
C ILE A 116 -9.40 -1.27 4.63
N GLU A 117 -9.80 -2.04 5.65
CA GLU A 117 -11.20 -2.53 5.77
C GLU A 117 -12.23 -1.38 5.66
N GLN A 118 -11.87 -0.19 6.15
CA GLN A 118 -12.72 0.99 6.07
C GLN A 118 -12.89 1.52 4.63
N MET A 119 -11.98 1.17 3.72
CA MET A 119 -12.03 1.51 2.30
C MET A 119 -12.48 0.31 1.46
N VAL A 120 -11.71 -0.79 1.45
CA VAL A 120 -12.03 -2.02 0.73
C VAL A 120 -11.65 -3.28 1.52
N PRO A 121 -12.41 -4.38 1.39
CA PRO A 121 -12.01 -5.65 1.97
C PRO A 121 -10.62 -6.10 1.47
N PRO A 122 -9.79 -6.71 2.33
CA PRO A 122 -8.53 -7.35 1.97
C PRO A 122 -8.58 -8.17 0.67
N GLU A 123 -9.61 -8.99 0.51
CA GLU A 123 -9.77 -9.90 -0.63
C GLU A 123 -10.05 -9.14 -1.93
N LEU A 124 -10.72 -7.98 -1.84
CA LEU A 124 -10.96 -7.12 -2.99
C LEU A 124 -9.69 -6.39 -3.41
N HIS A 125 -8.88 -5.92 -2.46
CA HIS A 125 -7.57 -5.33 -2.76
C HIS A 125 -6.68 -6.35 -3.49
N MET A 126 -6.65 -7.59 -3.01
CA MET A 126 -5.82 -8.62 -3.64
C MET A 126 -6.32 -9.08 -5.01
N ARG A 127 -7.64 -9.19 -5.22
CA ARG A 127 -8.19 -9.43 -6.57
C ARG A 127 -7.85 -8.28 -7.52
N MET A 128 -7.87 -7.04 -7.04
CA MET A 128 -7.44 -5.91 -7.86
C MET A 128 -5.96 -5.97 -8.21
N TYR A 129 -5.09 -6.36 -7.26
CA TYR A 129 -3.66 -6.56 -7.55
C TYR A 129 -3.47 -7.51 -8.74
N ARG A 130 -4.20 -8.64 -8.78
CA ARG A 130 -4.21 -9.55 -9.93
C ARG A 130 -4.72 -8.91 -11.23
N VAL A 131 -5.75 -8.07 -11.17
CA VAL A 131 -6.23 -7.31 -12.35
C VAL A 131 -5.14 -6.37 -12.87
N ILE A 132 -4.42 -5.67 -11.98
CA ILE A 132 -3.33 -4.77 -12.35
C ILE A 132 -2.20 -5.55 -13.05
N GLU A 133 -1.75 -6.66 -12.47
CA GLU A 133 -0.66 -7.48 -13.01
C GLU A 133 -1.03 -8.17 -14.35
N SER A 134 -2.31 -8.48 -14.57
CA SER A 134 -2.78 -9.14 -15.80
C SER A 134 -3.25 -8.19 -16.90
N THR A 135 -3.36 -6.88 -16.61
CA THR A 135 -3.82 -5.87 -17.58
C THR A 135 -2.63 -5.03 -18.06
N PRO A 136 -2.19 -5.11 -19.33
CA PRO A 136 -0.96 -4.44 -19.79
C PRO A 136 -0.91 -2.93 -19.55
N SER A 137 -2.04 -2.23 -19.74
CA SER A 137 -2.16 -0.78 -19.51
C SER A 137 -1.94 -0.42 -18.04
N LEU A 138 -2.49 -1.20 -17.11
CA LEU A 138 -2.30 -1.01 -15.67
C LEU A 138 -0.90 -1.46 -15.22
N LEU A 139 -0.38 -2.58 -15.73
CA LEU A 139 0.95 -3.06 -15.37
C LEU A 139 2.03 -2.02 -15.68
N ALA A 140 1.96 -1.35 -16.83
CA ALA A 140 2.90 -0.29 -17.19
C ALA A 140 2.90 0.87 -16.16
N VAL A 141 1.72 1.23 -15.66
CA VAL A 141 1.54 2.27 -14.63
C VAL A 141 2.05 1.77 -13.29
N HIS A 142 1.77 0.51 -12.94
CA HIS A 142 2.23 -0.11 -11.70
C HIS A 142 3.75 -0.14 -11.63
N LEU A 143 4.44 -0.58 -12.70
CA LEU A 143 5.90 -0.59 -12.76
C LEU A 143 6.51 0.81 -12.57
N ARG A 144 5.91 1.86 -13.18
CA ARG A 144 6.34 3.24 -12.98
C ARG A 144 6.18 3.68 -11.52
N ARG A 145 5.02 3.43 -10.93
CA ARG A 145 4.74 3.76 -9.51
C ARG A 145 5.65 3.03 -8.55
N THR A 146 5.94 1.76 -8.80
CA THR A 146 6.88 0.97 -8.00
C THR A 146 8.27 1.60 -8.02
N ALA A 147 8.77 2.04 -9.17
CA ALA A 147 10.07 2.72 -9.26
C ALA A 147 10.08 4.05 -8.47
N GLU A 148 8.99 4.83 -8.54
CA GLU A 148 8.83 6.07 -7.76
C GLU A 148 8.82 5.79 -6.24
N MET A 149 8.15 4.71 -5.82
CA MET A 149 8.12 4.28 -4.42
C MET A 149 9.50 3.80 -3.97
N GLU A 150 10.20 3.01 -4.77
CA GLU A 150 11.56 2.56 -4.47
C GLU A 150 12.51 3.73 -4.20
N GLU A 151 12.46 4.78 -5.02
CA GLU A 151 13.29 5.97 -4.81
C GLU A 151 12.94 6.71 -3.51
N ARG A 152 11.65 6.79 -3.16
CA ARG A 152 11.20 7.36 -1.88
C ARG A 152 11.69 6.55 -0.67
N LEU A 153 11.60 5.23 -0.73
CA LEU A 153 12.10 4.34 0.31
C LEU A 153 13.61 4.45 0.45
N ALA A 154 14.33 4.48 -0.67
CA ALA A 154 15.78 4.60 -0.67
C ALA A 154 16.23 5.94 -0.06
N SER A 155 15.50 7.02 -0.35
CA SER A 155 15.73 8.34 0.25
C SER A 155 15.54 8.31 1.77
N GLU A 156 14.49 7.63 2.25
CA GLU A 156 14.24 7.49 3.68
C GLU A 156 15.31 6.63 4.37
N ILE A 157 15.77 5.55 3.74
CA ILE A 157 16.90 4.74 4.26
C ILE A 157 18.19 5.56 4.30
N ALA A 158 18.53 6.30 3.23
CA ALA A 158 19.71 7.15 3.19
C ALA A 158 19.68 8.20 4.33
N ARG A 159 18.52 8.84 4.54
CA ARG A 159 18.31 9.80 5.64
C ARG A 159 18.56 9.17 7.01
N ARG A 160 18.10 7.94 7.25
CA ARG A 160 18.28 7.23 8.52
C ARG A 160 19.73 6.87 8.79
N GLU A 161 20.44 6.45 7.75
CA GLU A 161 21.85 6.04 7.84
C GLU A 161 22.83 7.24 7.76
N GLY A 162 22.33 8.45 7.53
CA GLY A 162 23.17 9.64 7.33
C GLY A 162 24.02 9.58 6.06
N LEU A 163 23.52 8.91 5.03
CA LEU A 163 24.21 8.71 3.76
C LEU A 163 23.74 9.71 2.69
N ASP A 164 24.66 10.11 1.83
CA ASP A 164 24.31 10.77 0.56
C ASP A 164 23.87 9.70 -0.44
N ILE A 165 22.61 9.76 -0.85
CA ILE A 165 22.03 8.79 -1.77
C ILE A 165 22.66 8.85 -3.17
N ASP A 166 23.22 9.98 -3.59
CA ASP A 166 23.86 10.11 -4.90
C ASP A 166 25.29 9.56 -4.91
N ALA A 167 25.93 9.47 -3.74
CA ALA A 167 27.28 8.94 -3.57
C ALA A 167 27.31 7.47 -3.11
N ASP A 168 26.28 7.00 -2.38
CA ASP A 168 26.24 5.66 -1.81
C ASP A 168 25.10 4.82 -2.43
N PRO A 169 25.40 3.70 -3.10
CA PRO A 169 24.38 2.88 -3.74
C PRO A 169 23.61 1.98 -2.75
N ARG A 170 24.08 1.81 -1.51
CA ARG A 170 23.51 0.84 -0.55
C ARG A 170 22.02 1.06 -0.25
N PRO A 171 21.51 2.30 -0.07
CA PRO A 171 20.08 2.54 0.14
C PRO A 171 19.23 2.05 -1.04
N ARG A 172 19.67 2.28 -2.29
CA ARG A 172 18.95 1.79 -3.49
C ARG A 172 19.04 0.27 -3.61
N LEU A 173 20.19 -0.33 -3.31
CA LEU A 173 20.38 -1.78 -3.37
C LEU A 173 19.50 -2.54 -2.37
N VAL A 174 19.44 -2.09 -1.12
CA VAL A 174 18.61 -2.76 -0.11
C VAL A 174 17.13 -2.64 -0.43
N VAL A 175 16.70 -1.49 -0.98
CA VAL A 175 15.30 -1.29 -1.39
C VAL A 175 14.97 -2.13 -2.63
N ALA A 176 15.81 -2.15 -3.67
CA ALA A 176 15.57 -2.97 -4.86
C ALA A 176 15.47 -4.47 -4.53
N MET A 177 16.32 -4.95 -3.61
CA MET A 177 16.28 -6.31 -3.08
C MET A 177 14.96 -6.58 -2.33
N PHE A 178 14.59 -5.69 -1.40
CA PHE A 178 13.34 -5.78 -0.66
C PHE A 178 12.13 -5.80 -1.60
N SER A 179 12.04 -4.88 -2.55
CA SER A 179 10.97 -4.83 -3.55
C SER A 179 10.93 -6.07 -4.42
N GLY A 180 12.09 -6.66 -4.73
CA GLY A 180 12.20 -7.96 -5.39
C GLY A 180 11.49 -9.07 -4.60
N VAL A 181 11.71 -9.13 -3.28
CA VAL A 181 11.03 -10.06 -2.39
C VAL A 181 9.51 -9.82 -2.38
N ILE A 182 9.06 -8.58 -2.19
CA ILE A 182 7.63 -8.25 -2.19
C ILE A 182 6.95 -8.70 -3.50
N ARG A 183 7.59 -8.41 -4.64
CA ARG A 183 7.07 -8.78 -5.97
C ARG A 183 7.00 -10.30 -6.16
N VAL A 184 8.05 -11.04 -5.75
CA VAL A 184 8.06 -12.51 -5.83
C VAL A 184 7.01 -13.13 -4.91
N SER A 185 6.88 -12.64 -3.66
CA SER A 185 5.83 -13.07 -2.74
C SER A 185 4.43 -12.82 -3.32
N GLY A 186 4.18 -11.63 -3.87
CA GLY A 186 2.90 -11.27 -4.47
C GLY A 186 2.56 -12.14 -5.69
N LYS A 187 3.55 -12.45 -6.53
CA LYS A 187 3.37 -13.33 -7.69
C LYS A 187 3.06 -14.78 -7.28
N LEU A 188 3.87 -15.37 -6.40
CA LEU A 188 3.70 -16.74 -5.94
C LEU A 188 2.39 -16.94 -5.17
N TRP A 189 1.98 -15.93 -4.40
CA TRP A 189 0.68 -15.91 -3.77
C TRP A 189 -0.46 -15.94 -4.80
N GLY A 190 -0.37 -15.14 -5.87
CA GLY A 190 -1.39 -15.11 -6.93
C GLY A 190 -1.54 -16.41 -7.74
N GLU A 191 -0.60 -17.34 -7.60
CA GLU A 191 -0.59 -18.67 -8.22
C GLU A 191 -1.09 -19.79 -7.25
N GLY A 192 -1.29 -19.49 -5.96
CA GLY A 192 -1.68 -20.47 -4.92
C GLY A 192 -3.19 -20.68 -4.73
N GLU A 193 -3.58 -21.76 -4.06
CA GLU A 193 -5.00 -22.10 -3.78
C GLU A 193 -5.57 -21.40 -2.52
N GLU A 194 -4.72 -21.01 -1.56
CA GLU A 194 -5.12 -20.28 -0.34
C GLU A 194 -4.87 -18.76 -0.48
N ASP A 195 -5.87 -18.07 -1.02
CA ASP A 195 -5.87 -16.62 -1.27
C ASP A 195 -6.17 -15.79 0.01
N SER A 196 -5.33 -15.87 1.04
CA SER A 196 -5.47 -15.02 2.24
C SER A 196 -4.32 -14.01 2.41
N MET A 197 -4.62 -12.85 3.00
CA MET A 197 -3.57 -11.88 3.37
C MET A 197 -2.62 -12.41 4.44
N VAL A 198 -3.08 -13.32 5.30
CA VAL A 198 -2.24 -13.97 6.32
C VAL A 198 -1.16 -14.80 5.63
N THR A 199 -1.54 -15.57 4.61
CA THR A 199 -0.62 -16.37 3.80
C THR A 199 0.42 -15.50 3.09
N LEU A 200 0.02 -14.36 2.51
CA LEU A 200 0.95 -13.42 1.85
C LEU A 200 1.93 -12.76 2.84
N ARG A 201 1.44 -12.40 4.03
CA ARG A 201 2.27 -11.86 5.12
C ARG A 201 3.32 -12.86 5.55
N ASP A 202 2.90 -14.09 5.84
CA ASP A 202 3.79 -15.15 6.32
C ASP A 202 4.81 -15.54 5.25
N LEU A 203 4.37 -15.64 3.98
CA LEU A 203 5.25 -15.90 2.84
C LEU A 203 6.32 -14.82 2.67
N THR A 204 5.97 -13.55 2.88
CA THR A 204 6.95 -12.48 2.77
C THR A 204 7.88 -12.41 3.97
N ALA A 205 7.36 -12.60 5.19
CA ALA A 205 8.21 -12.71 6.37
C ALA A 205 9.26 -13.82 6.15
N PHE A 206 8.80 -14.98 5.68
CA PHE A 206 9.63 -16.10 5.27
C PHE A 206 10.66 -15.66 4.22
N HIS A 207 10.25 -15.16 3.04
CA HIS A 207 11.22 -14.77 2.00
C HIS A 207 12.25 -13.74 2.46
N LEU A 208 11.86 -12.75 3.28
CA LEU A 208 12.79 -11.77 3.84
C LEU A 208 13.82 -12.42 4.77
N ASP A 209 13.44 -13.43 5.54
CA ASP A 209 14.36 -14.18 6.40
C ASP A 209 15.37 -15.01 5.57
N TYR A 210 15.00 -15.42 4.34
CA TYR A 210 15.90 -16.16 3.43
C TYR A 210 16.85 -15.27 2.63
N VAL A 211 16.64 -13.96 2.54
CA VAL A 211 17.48 -13.04 1.74
C VAL A 211 18.97 -13.12 2.11
N GLY A 212 19.28 -13.12 3.41
CA GLY A 212 20.67 -13.18 3.90
C GLY A 212 21.37 -14.47 3.47
N PRO A 213 20.83 -15.65 3.82
CA PRO A 213 21.34 -16.94 3.34
C PRO A 213 21.40 -17.04 1.81
N THR A 214 20.38 -16.55 1.11
CA THR A 214 20.27 -16.55 -0.36
C THR A 214 21.44 -15.83 -1.04
N LEU A 215 21.91 -14.71 -0.49
CA LEU A 215 22.95 -13.89 -1.10
C LEU A 215 24.38 -14.32 -0.69
N ALA A 216 24.52 -15.03 0.42
CA ALA A 216 25.82 -15.35 1.01
C ALA A 216 26.24 -16.82 0.86
N GLU A 217 25.30 -17.74 0.61
CA GLU A 217 25.53 -19.19 0.61
C GLU A 217 25.30 -19.81 -0.78
N ARG A 218 26.02 -20.90 -1.10
CA ARG A 218 25.80 -21.68 -2.33
C ARG A 218 24.56 -22.56 -2.17
N TRP A 219 23.68 -22.54 -3.18
CA TRP A 219 22.40 -23.26 -3.19
C TRP A 219 22.49 -24.74 -3.56
N ASP A 220 23.59 -25.41 -3.26
CA ASP A 220 23.76 -26.81 -3.64
C ASP A 220 22.96 -27.74 -2.70
N LYS A 221 21.80 -28.20 -3.19
CA LYS A 221 21.43 -29.62 -3.22
C LYS A 221 20.35 -29.90 -4.26
#